data_AF-A0A5R8YYZ1-F1
#
_entry.id   AF-A0A5R8YYZ1-F1
#
_cell.length_a   1.000
_cell.length_b   1.000
_cell.length_c   1.000
_cell.angle_alpha   90.00
_cell.angle_beta   90.00
_cell.angle_gamma   90.00
#
_symmetry.space_group_name_H-M   'P 1'
#
loop_
_entity.id
_entity.type
_entity.pdbx_description
1 polymer ?
#
loop_
_entity_poly.entity_id
_entity_poly.type
_entity_poly.pdbx_seq_one_letter_code
_entity_poly.pdbx_strand_id
1 'polypeptide(L)'
;MSLYRDEGVVLRTQKLGEADRIITLLTRRTGKVRGVAKGVRRTMSRFGARLEPFSHVDLQLHGGRSLDVITQVETLHPYGEAIVADYPRYTAGTAMLETADRLTVGEKEPALRQFLLLVGGLRTLAQGGHEARLVLDAFFLRSLAVAGYAPALSECARCGAEAARAFAIVAGGVVCGACRPPGAAVPAAETIALMIALLRGDWAAADSSEPRHRTECSGLVAAYLQWHLEHGIRSLRHVEREWPGAGDAEPAPDPHVFRT
;
A
#
# COMPACT_ATOMS: atom_id res chain seq x y z
N MET A 1 -9.95 32.40 -6.78
CA MET A 1 -8.98 31.38 -6.32
C MET A 1 -8.68 31.69 -4.87
N SER A 2 -8.99 30.76 -3.97
CA SER A 2 -8.92 30.98 -2.52
C SER A 2 -7.68 30.32 -1.92
N LEU A 3 -7.18 30.94 -0.85
CA LEU A 3 -6.25 30.31 0.08
C LEU A 3 -7.03 29.33 0.96
N TYR A 4 -6.52 28.13 1.16
CA TYR A 4 -7.14 27.13 2.01
C TYR A 4 -6.10 26.33 2.79
N ARG A 5 -6.52 25.69 3.89
CA ARG A 5 -5.68 24.86 4.76
C ARG A 5 -6.21 23.44 4.81
N ASP A 6 -5.32 22.47 4.72
CA ASP A 6 -5.68 21.05 4.79
C ASP A 6 -4.54 20.20 5.36
N GLU A 7 -4.91 19.07 5.93
CA GLU A 7 -4.01 18.04 6.47
C GLU A 7 -3.75 17.01 5.36
N GLY A 8 -2.51 16.60 5.13
CA GLY A 8 -2.17 15.73 4.00
C GLY A 8 -0.94 14.87 4.18
N VAL A 9 -0.94 13.72 3.50
CA VAL A 9 0.22 12.84 3.38
C VAL A 9 0.85 13.02 2.00
N VAL A 10 2.17 13.21 1.97
CA VAL A 10 2.93 13.27 0.71
C VAL A 10 3.05 11.86 0.11
N LEU A 11 2.44 11.67 -1.06
CA LEU A 11 2.45 10.38 -1.77
C LEU A 11 3.68 10.23 -2.66
N ARG A 12 4.00 11.28 -3.43
CA ARG A 12 5.14 11.29 -4.34
C ARG A 12 5.54 12.70 -4.72
N THR A 13 6.78 12.86 -5.15
CA THR A 13 7.34 14.12 -5.63
C THR A 13 7.82 13.99 -7.07
N GLN A 14 7.75 15.06 -7.86
CA GLN A 14 8.30 15.13 -9.20
C GLN A 14 9.08 16.43 -9.37
N LYS A 15 10.22 16.40 -10.08
CA LYS A 15 10.98 17.62 -10.39
C LYS A 15 10.15 18.55 -11.28
N LEU A 16 10.17 19.84 -10.97
CA LEU A 16 9.62 20.89 -11.81
C LEU A 16 10.69 21.96 -12.03
N GLY A 17 11.28 21.98 -13.22
CA GLY A 17 12.46 22.80 -13.48
C GLY A 17 13.61 22.49 -12.50
N GLU A 18 14.40 23.52 -12.20
CA GLU A 18 15.63 23.36 -11.40
C GLU A 18 15.38 23.45 -9.90
N ALA A 19 14.56 24.40 -9.44
CA ALA A 19 14.41 24.71 -8.02
C ALA A 19 13.15 24.13 -7.37
N ASP A 20 12.18 23.69 -8.17
CA ASP A 20 10.83 23.38 -7.69
C ASP A 20 10.51 21.89 -7.79
N ARG A 21 9.44 21.47 -7.10
CA ARG A 21 8.83 20.15 -7.28
C ARG A 21 7.31 20.25 -7.32
N ILE A 22 6.70 19.34 -8.05
CA ILE A 22 5.28 19.00 -7.91
C ILE A 22 5.18 17.94 -6.82
N ILE A 23 4.30 18.19 -5.85
CA ILE A 23 4.00 17.29 -4.73
C ILE A 23 2.59 16.77 -4.94
N THR A 24 2.44 15.45 -4.98
CA THR A 24 1.13 14.79 -4.96
C THR A 24 0.80 14.42 -3.53
N LEU A 25 -0.36 14.87 -3.04
CA LEU A 25 -0.82 14.69 -1.67
C LEU A 25 -2.18 14.01 -1.65
N LEU A 26 -2.38 13.10 -0.70
CA LEU A 26 -3.72 12.72 -0.27
C LEU A 26 -4.06 13.55 0.96
N THR A 27 -5.05 14.43 0.82
CA THR A 27 -5.49 15.34 1.88
C THR A 27 -6.78 14.87 2.53
N ARG A 28 -6.98 15.27 3.78
CA ARG A 28 -8.10 14.84 4.61
C ARG A 28 -9.43 15.34 4.09
N ARG A 29 -9.50 16.61 3.68
CA ARG A 29 -10.75 17.27 3.29
C ARG A 29 -10.91 17.39 1.79
N THR A 30 -9.83 17.71 1.08
CA THR A 30 -9.89 18.01 -0.35
C THR A 30 -9.63 16.77 -1.20
N GLY A 31 -9.17 15.66 -0.61
CA GLY A 31 -8.82 14.46 -1.37
C GLY A 31 -7.46 14.57 -2.06
N LYS A 32 -7.31 14.01 -3.25
CA LYS A 32 -6.02 14.05 -3.95
C LYS A 32 -5.75 15.43 -4.55
N VAL A 33 -4.62 16.03 -4.18
CA VAL A 33 -4.20 17.37 -4.60
C VAL A 33 -2.78 17.32 -5.16
N ARG A 34 -2.53 18.11 -6.21
CA ARG A 34 -1.19 18.35 -6.74
C ARG A 34 -0.80 19.80 -6.53
N GLY A 35 0.32 20.01 -5.85
CA GLY A 35 0.80 21.34 -5.48
C GLY A 35 2.24 21.59 -5.92
N VAL A 36 2.56 22.80 -6.35
CA VAL A 36 3.92 23.24 -6.60
C VAL A 36 4.54 23.76 -5.31
N ALA A 37 5.67 23.18 -4.94
CA ALA A 37 6.54 23.66 -3.87
C ALA A 37 7.71 24.44 -4.47
N LYS A 38 7.56 25.77 -4.57
CA LYS A 38 8.56 26.66 -5.16
C LYS A 38 9.83 26.72 -4.31
N GLY A 39 11.00 26.57 -4.93
CA GLY A 39 12.30 26.62 -4.29
C GLY A 39 12.57 25.49 -3.30
N VAL A 40 11.80 24.39 -3.33
CA VAL A 40 11.97 23.25 -2.42
C VAL A 40 13.35 22.58 -2.56
N ARG A 41 13.98 22.67 -3.73
CA ARG A 41 15.29 22.07 -4.00
C ARG A 41 16.48 22.97 -3.68
N ARG A 42 16.25 24.22 -3.24
CA ARG A 42 17.33 25.12 -2.83
C ARG A 42 17.88 24.70 -1.47
N THR A 43 19.18 24.84 -1.25
CA THR A 43 19.87 24.46 0.00
C THR A 43 19.20 25.04 1.25
N MET A 44 18.74 26.29 1.17
CA MET A 44 18.07 27.00 2.28
C MET A 44 16.55 27.03 2.11
N SER A 45 15.95 25.93 1.62
CA SER A 45 14.49 25.90 1.42
C SER A 45 13.72 25.93 2.74
N ARG A 46 12.72 26.81 2.82
CA ARG A 46 11.80 26.87 3.97
C ARG A 46 10.97 25.60 4.19
N PHE A 47 10.88 24.72 3.19
CA PHE A 47 10.10 23.49 3.27
C PHE A 47 10.92 22.31 3.81
N GLY A 48 12.24 22.31 3.61
CA GLY A 48 13.12 21.21 4.00
C GLY A 48 12.62 19.84 3.54
N ALA A 49 12.78 18.82 4.39
CA ALA A 49 12.32 17.45 4.13
C ALA A 49 10.81 17.23 4.37
N ARG A 50 10.05 18.26 4.80
CA ARG A 50 8.62 18.10 5.16
C ARG A 50 7.73 17.74 3.97
N LEU A 51 8.20 17.98 2.75
CA LEU A 51 7.51 17.64 1.52
C LEU A 51 8.09 16.40 0.83
N GLU A 52 8.82 15.55 1.56
CA GLU A 52 9.24 14.24 1.11
C GLU A 52 8.15 13.18 1.39
N PRO A 53 8.13 12.05 0.64
CA PRO A 53 7.19 10.95 0.88
C PRO A 53 7.13 10.51 2.35
N PHE A 54 5.99 9.94 2.75
CA PHE A 54 5.66 9.53 4.13
C PHE A 54 5.41 10.67 5.11
N SER A 55 5.74 11.91 4.76
CA SER A 55 5.48 13.07 5.63
C SER A 55 3.99 13.31 5.77
N HIS A 56 3.52 13.40 7.03
CA HIS A 56 2.17 13.82 7.36
C HIS A 56 2.21 15.27 7.86
N VAL A 57 1.58 16.16 7.11
CA VAL A 57 1.78 17.60 7.21
C VAL A 57 0.46 18.36 7.20
N ASP A 58 0.48 19.55 7.79
CA ASP A 58 -0.54 20.57 7.63
C ASP A 58 -0.04 21.60 6.62
N LEU A 59 -0.91 21.96 5.67
CA LEU A 59 -0.55 22.69 4.47
C LEU A 59 -1.44 23.91 4.33
N GLN A 60 -0.83 25.02 3.93
CA GLN A 60 -1.55 26.13 3.34
C GLN A 60 -1.31 26.12 1.82
N LEU A 61 -2.40 26.14 1.06
CA LEU A 61 -2.39 26.09 -0.39
C LEU A 61 -3.17 27.25 -0.99
N HIS A 62 -2.66 27.79 -2.09
CA HIS A 62 -3.40 28.69 -2.97
C HIS A 62 -3.92 27.91 -4.17
N GLY A 63 -5.24 27.91 -4.37
CA GLY A 63 -5.87 27.15 -5.45
C GLY A 63 -5.45 27.63 -6.83
N GLY A 64 -4.98 26.73 -7.68
CA GLY A 64 -4.64 26.98 -9.08
C GLY A 64 -5.56 26.24 -10.05
N ARG A 65 -5.31 26.39 -11.36
CA ARG A 65 -6.12 25.75 -12.41
C ARG A 65 -5.85 24.24 -12.53
N SER A 66 -4.58 23.85 -12.48
CA SER A 66 -4.13 22.45 -12.61
C SER A 66 -3.21 22.03 -11.47
N LEU A 67 -2.43 22.97 -10.94
CA LEU A 67 -1.58 22.77 -9.77
C LEU A 67 -1.85 23.90 -8.80
N ASP A 68 -2.08 23.53 -7.55
CA ASP A 68 -2.13 24.50 -6.47
C ASP A 68 -0.71 24.96 -6.11
N VAL A 69 -0.57 26.03 -5.35
CA VAL A 69 0.73 26.51 -4.86
C VAL A 69 0.81 26.28 -3.36
N ILE A 70 1.81 25.52 -2.92
CA ILE A 70 2.05 25.29 -1.49
C ILE A 70 2.75 26.52 -0.92
N THR A 71 2.09 27.22 0.00
CA THR A 71 2.60 28.47 0.59
C THR A 71 3.24 28.23 1.96
N GLN A 72 2.69 27.33 2.77
CA GLN A 72 3.20 26.96 4.09
C GLN A 72 3.05 25.46 4.35
N VAL A 73 3.94 24.91 5.18
CA VAL A 73 3.96 23.50 5.57
C VAL A 73 4.45 23.38 7.01
N GLU A 74 3.65 22.72 7.84
CA GLU A 74 4.01 22.33 9.20
C GLU A 74 3.98 20.80 9.30
N THR A 75 4.98 20.20 9.95
CA THR A 75 4.98 18.76 10.18
C THR A 75 4.04 18.44 11.33
N LEU A 76 3.07 17.55 11.08
CA LEU A 76 2.25 16.98 12.15
C LEU A 76 2.92 15.74 12.71
N HIS A 77 3.36 14.83 11.84
CA HIS A 77 4.07 13.62 12.22
C HIS A 77 5.19 13.28 11.23
N PRO A 78 6.45 13.13 11.69
CA PRO A 78 7.60 12.83 10.84
C PRO A 78 7.83 11.33 10.68
N TYR A 79 6.91 10.59 10.04
CA TYR A 79 7.07 9.13 9.86
C TYR A 79 8.27 8.73 8.98
N GLY A 80 8.69 9.62 8.09
CA GLY A 80 9.66 9.32 7.04
C GLY A 80 11.02 8.84 7.55
N GLU A 81 11.54 9.41 8.65
CA GLU A 81 12.86 9.03 9.18
C GLU A 81 12.88 7.55 9.59
N ALA A 82 11.92 7.13 10.41
CA ALA A 82 11.81 5.74 10.89
C ALA A 82 11.48 4.74 9.77
N ILE A 83 10.76 5.17 8.73
CA ILE A 83 10.39 4.32 7.59
C ILE A 83 11.57 4.15 6.62
N VAL A 84 12.30 5.23 6.31
CA VAL A 84 13.40 5.19 5.32
C VAL A 84 14.65 4.51 5.89
N ALA A 85 14.83 4.51 7.21
CA ALA A 85 15.96 3.86 7.87
C ALA A 85 15.92 2.32 7.82
N ASP A 86 14.78 1.71 7.49
CA ASP A 86 14.59 0.26 7.47
C ASP A 86 14.01 -0.20 6.13
N TYR A 87 14.68 -1.14 5.46
CA TYR A 87 14.32 -1.53 4.09
C TYR A 87 12.93 -2.18 3.97
N PRO A 88 12.53 -3.15 4.82
CA PRO A 88 11.17 -3.67 4.85
C PRO A 88 10.11 -2.59 5.06
N ARG A 89 10.31 -1.64 5.99
CA ARG A 89 9.40 -0.51 6.19
C ARG A 89 9.36 0.41 4.98
N TYR A 90 10.51 0.74 4.40
CA TYR A 90 10.57 1.61 3.24
C TYR A 90 9.78 1.05 2.05
N THR A 91 9.94 -0.24 1.76
CA THR A 91 9.27 -0.89 0.64
C THR A 91 7.77 -1.06 0.90
N ALA A 92 7.38 -1.45 2.11
CA ALA A 92 5.97 -1.50 2.53
C ALA A 92 5.32 -0.12 2.44
N GLY A 93 5.92 0.90 3.04
CA GLY A 93 5.41 2.27 3.03
C GLY A 93 5.28 2.80 1.60
N THR A 94 6.25 2.55 0.73
CA THR A 94 6.19 2.95 -0.68
C THR A 94 4.98 2.32 -1.38
N ALA A 95 4.72 1.03 -1.12
CA ALA A 95 3.56 0.35 -1.66
C ALA A 95 2.24 0.89 -1.11
N MET A 96 2.20 1.28 0.17
CA MET A 96 1.03 1.95 0.74
C MET A 96 0.74 3.30 0.07
N LEU A 97 1.76 4.12 -0.18
CA LEU A 97 1.60 5.41 -0.87
C LEU A 97 1.12 5.22 -2.31
N GLU A 98 1.69 4.26 -3.05
CA GLU A 98 1.27 3.97 -4.43
C GLU A 98 -0.17 3.46 -4.47
N THR A 99 -0.54 2.54 -3.58
CA THR A 99 -1.91 2.04 -3.49
C THR A 99 -2.91 3.14 -3.15
N ALA A 100 -2.57 4.04 -2.23
CA ALA A 100 -3.42 5.20 -1.93
C ALA A 100 -3.58 6.14 -3.14
N ASP A 101 -2.51 6.43 -3.89
CA ASP A 101 -2.59 7.26 -5.11
C ASP A 101 -3.49 6.59 -6.17
N ARG A 102 -3.39 5.26 -6.32
CA ARG A 102 -4.14 4.49 -7.32
C ARG A 102 -5.62 4.33 -6.98
N LEU A 103 -5.95 4.10 -5.72
CA LEU A 103 -7.35 3.96 -5.27
C LEU A 103 -8.08 5.30 -5.18
N THR A 104 -7.37 6.43 -5.22
CA THR A 104 -7.97 7.78 -5.19
C THR A 104 -7.85 8.44 -6.56
N VAL A 105 -8.69 8.04 -7.52
CA VAL A 105 -8.56 8.46 -8.94
C VAL A 105 -8.91 9.95 -9.14
N GLY A 106 -9.98 10.43 -8.52
CA GLY A 106 -10.45 11.82 -8.65
C GLY A 106 -9.52 12.84 -7.97
N GLU A 107 -9.13 13.88 -8.71
CA GLU A 107 -8.51 15.07 -8.10
C GLU A 107 -9.58 15.90 -7.40
N LYS A 108 -9.25 16.44 -6.23
CA LYS A 108 -10.14 17.27 -5.40
C LYS A 108 -11.45 16.57 -4.96
N GLU A 109 -11.45 15.24 -4.92
CA GLU A 109 -12.56 14.41 -4.42
C GLU A 109 -12.22 13.82 -3.04
N PRO A 110 -12.98 14.17 -1.97
CA PRO A 110 -12.67 13.71 -0.62
C PRO A 110 -12.66 12.18 -0.48
N ALA A 111 -11.53 11.64 -0.01
CA ALA A 111 -11.35 10.21 0.24
C ALA A 111 -10.97 9.95 1.70
N LEU A 112 -11.75 10.50 2.65
CA LEU A 112 -11.42 10.55 4.08
C LEU A 112 -11.05 9.18 4.66
N ARG A 113 -11.78 8.12 4.32
CA ARG A 113 -11.49 6.76 4.83
C ARG A 113 -10.13 6.25 4.35
N GLN A 114 -9.77 6.48 3.09
CA GLN A 114 -8.44 6.13 2.57
C GLN A 114 -7.34 6.97 3.22
N PHE A 115 -7.59 8.27 3.41
CA PHE A 115 -6.66 9.15 4.10
C PHE A 115 -6.37 8.65 5.53
N LEU A 116 -7.42 8.34 6.31
CA LEU A 116 -7.27 7.84 7.68
C LEU A 116 -6.56 6.49 7.73
N LEU A 117 -6.86 5.58 6.79
CA LEU A 117 -6.16 4.30 6.67
C LEU A 117 -4.68 4.49 6.37
N LEU A 118 -4.32 5.42 5.48
CA LEU A 118 -2.93 5.69 5.14
C LEU A 118 -2.17 6.29 6.33
N VAL A 119 -2.75 7.28 7.02
CA VAL A 119 -2.13 7.86 8.22
C VAL A 119 -1.95 6.82 9.31
N GLY A 120 -2.97 5.99 9.57
CA GLY A 120 -2.91 4.92 10.57
C GLY A 120 -1.86 3.88 10.20
N GLY A 121 -1.83 3.43 8.94
CA GLY A 121 -0.87 2.45 8.47
C GLY A 121 0.58 2.94 8.51
N LEU A 122 0.85 4.18 8.07
CA LEU A 122 2.19 4.77 8.15
C LEU A 122 2.65 4.96 9.60
N ARG A 123 1.73 5.31 10.51
CA ARG A 123 2.01 5.37 11.95
C ARG A 123 2.40 4.01 12.50
N THR A 124 1.59 2.98 12.26
CA THR A 124 1.88 1.60 12.71
C THR A 124 3.21 1.11 12.16
N LEU A 125 3.48 1.38 10.88
CA LEU A 125 4.73 1.01 10.22
C LEU A 125 5.95 1.71 10.83
N ALA A 126 5.85 3.01 11.08
CA ALA A 126 6.93 3.80 11.68
C ALA A 126 7.22 3.40 13.14
N GLN A 127 6.19 3.00 13.90
CA GLN A 127 6.35 2.54 15.29
C GLN A 127 7.11 1.20 15.39
N GLY A 128 7.01 0.34 14.37
CA GLY A 128 7.80 -0.89 14.31
C GLY A 128 7.38 -1.98 15.30
N GLY A 129 6.17 -1.91 15.84
CA GLY A 129 5.65 -2.92 16.77
C GLY A 129 5.21 -4.23 16.11
N HIS A 130 5.05 -4.22 14.78
CA HIS A 130 4.63 -5.38 13.98
C HIS A 130 5.55 -5.54 12.77
N GLU A 131 5.61 -6.75 12.23
CA GLU A 131 6.32 -7.02 10.98
C GLU A 131 5.75 -6.14 9.83
N ALA A 132 6.63 -5.50 9.05
CA ALA A 132 6.24 -4.57 8.00
C ALA A 132 5.27 -5.19 6.97
N ARG A 133 5.43 -6.49 6.66
CA ARG A 133 4.56 -7.23 5.75
C ARG A 133 3.13 -7.35 6.28
N LEU A 134 2.95 -7.63 7.58
CA LEU A 134 1.63 -7.69 8.20
C LEU A 134 0.93 -6.32 8.14
N VAL A 135 1.67 -5.25 8.39
CA VAL A 135 1.15 -3.87 8.28
C VAL A 135 0.72 -3.55 6.85
N LEU A 136 1.51 -3.96 5.86
CA LEU A 136 1.20 -3.78 4.45
C LEU A 136 -0.06 -4.56 4.04
N ASP A 137 -0.15 -5.84 4.37
CA ASP A 137 -1.28 -6.69 4.00
C ASP A 137 -2.58 -6.21 4.67
N ALA A 138 -2.53 -5.80 5.95
CA ALA A 138 -3.64 -5.15 6.62
C ALA A 138 -4.08 -3.86 5.92
N PHE A 139 -3.12 -3.02 5.52
CA PHE A 139 -3.41 -1.80 4.78
C PHE A 139 -4.09 -2.10 3.45
N PHE A 140 -3.60 -3.08 2.68
CA PHE A 140 -4.21 -3.46 1.40
C PHE A 140 -5.63 -3.99 1.55
N LEU A 141 -5.85 -4.95 2.45
CA LEU A 141 -7.17 -5.52 2.71
C LEU A 141 -8.19 -4.44 3.10
N ARG A 142 -7.81 -3.55 4.02
CA ARG A 142 -8.70 -2.47 4.48
C ARG A 142 -8.90 -1.38 3.42
N SER A 143 -7.86 -1.06 2.65
CA SER A 143 -7.95 -0.07 1.56
C SER A 143 -8.85 -0.56 0.44
N LEU A 144 -8.75 -1.84 0.06
CA LEU A 144 -9.66 -2.49 -0.88
C LEU A 144 -11.09 -2.51 -0.36
N ALA A 145 -11.30 -2.85 0.92
CA ALA A 145 -12.62 -2.83 1.53
C ALA A 145 -13.26 -1.44 1.51
N VAL A 146 -12.49 -0.38 1.82
CA VAL A 146 -12.95 1.01 1.72
C VAL A 146 -13.27 1.42 0.28
N ALA A 147 -12.54 0.88 -0.70
CA ALA A 147 -12.79 1.10 -2.12
C ALA A 147 -13.96 0.28 -2.69
N GLY A 148 -14.63 -0.55 -1.88
CA GLY A 148 -15.76 -1.38 -2.32
C GLY A 148 -15.36 -2.74 -2.88
N TYR A 149 -14.09 -3.14 -2.75
CA TYR A 149 -13.53 -4.41 -3.21
C TYR A 149 -13.14 -5.31 -2.04
N ALA A 150 -13.94 -5.34 -0.97
CA ALA A 150 -13.66 -6.22 0.16
C ALA A 150 -13.67 -7.69 -0.29
N PRO A 151 -12.62 -8.49 -0.04
CA PRO A 151 -12.67 -9.90 -0.35
C PRO A 151 -13.67 -10.61 0.57
N ALA A 152 -14.46 -11.51 0.00
CA ALA A 152 -15.23 -12.45 0.81
C ALA A 152 -14.25 -13.43 1.49
N LEU A 153 -14.29 -13.52 2.82
CA LEU A 153 -13.38 -14.38 3.60
C LEU A 153 -14.11 -15.37 4.51
N SER A 154 -15.43 -15.23 4.68
CA SER A 154 -16.22 -16.04 5.61
C SER A 154 -17.22 -16.96 4.91
N GLU A 155 -17.72 -16.55 3.75
CA GLU A 155 -18.70 -17.29 2.97
C GLU A 155 -18.29 -17.30 1.49
N CYS A 156 -18.80 -18.29 0.75
CA CYS A 156 -18.54 -18.41 -0.68
C CYS A 156 -19.00 -17.15 -1.43
N ALA A 157 -18.07 -16.47 -2.08
CA ALA A 157 -18.31 -15.23 -2.82
C ALA A 157 -19.36 -15.34 -3.95
N ARG A 158 -19.71 -16.57 -4.37
CA ARG A 158 -20.71 -16.82 -5.43
C ARG A 158 -22.08 -17.23 -4.92
N CYS A 159 -22.15 -18.03 -3.87
CA CYS A 159 -23.41 -18.66 -3.43
C CYS A 159 -23.70 -18.54 -1.94
N GLY A 160 -22.82 -17.94 -1.13
CA GLY A 160 -23.02 -17.73 0.30
C GLY A 160 -22.79 -18.96 1.19
N ALA A 161 -22.36 -20.10 0.64
CA ALA A 161 -22.08 -21.29 1.46
C ALA A 161 -20.85 -21.10 2.38
N GLU A 162 -20.94 -21.53 3.64
CA GLU A 162 -19.89 -21.38 4.67
C GLU A 162 -18.67 -22.29 4.45
N ALA A 163 -18.81 -23.39 3.70
CA ALA A 163 -17.73 -24.36 3.44
C ALA A 163 -16.79 -23.93 2.30
N ALA A 164 -16.27 -22.71 2.35
CA ALA A 164 -15.33 -22.19 1.36
C ALA A 164 -13.88 -22.62 1.68
N ARG A 165 -13.18 -23.22 0.70
CA ARG A 165 -11.81 -23.76 0.88
C ARG A 165 -10.81 -23.28 -0.16
N ALA A 166 -11.28 -22.66 -1.24
CA ALA A 166 -10.43 -22.11 -2.28
C ALA A 166 -10.56 -20.58 -2.29
N PHE A 167 -9.51 -19.89 -2.72
CA PHE A 167 -9.53 -18.44 -2.93
C PHE A 167 -9.47 -18.17 -4.42
N ALA A 168 -10.55 -17.59 -4.95
CA ALA A 168 -10.69 -17.27 -6.36
C ALA A 168 -10.78 -15.74 -6.53
N ILE A 169 -9.69 -15.14 -7.00
CA ILE A 169 -9.57 -13.69 -7.18
C ILE A 169 -10.71 -13.14 -8.06
N VAL A 170 -10.96 -13.78 -9.21
CA VAL A 170 -12.01 -13.41 -10.15
C VAL A 170 -13.42 -13.54 -9.55
N ALA A 171 -13.60 -14.43 -8.57
CA ALA A 171 -14.86 -14.60 -7.88
C ALA A 171 -15.02 -13.63 -6.69
N GLY A 172 -14.00 -12.84 -6.36
CA GLY A 172 -14.07 -11.86 -5.28
C GLY A 172 -13.69 -12.37 -3.89
N GLY A 173 -13.15 -13.58 -3.74
CA GLY A 173 -12.72 -14.10 -2.44
C GLY A 173 -12.75 -15.61 -2.32
N VAL A 174 -13.07 -16.10 -1.11
CA VAL A 174 -13.20 -17.53 -0.83
C VAL A 174 -14.42 -18.13 -1.56
N VAL A 175 -14.29 -19.36 -2.06
CA VAL A 175 -15.35 -20.09 -2.75
C VAL A 175 -15.43 -21.55 -2.29
N CYS A 176 -16.64 -22.11 -2.31
CA CYS A 176 -16.89 -23.52 -2.02
C CYS A 176 -16.43 -24.43 -3.17
N GLY A 177 -16.36 -25.74 -2.92
CA GLY A 177 -15.90 -26.72 -3.91
C GLY A 177 -16.70 -26.69 -5.23
N ALA A 178 -18.02 -26.50 -5.16
CA ALA A 178 -18.89 -26.43 -6.33
C ALA A 178 -18.69 -25.15 -7.18
N CYS A 179 -18.33 -24.04 -6.52
CA CYS A 179 -18.12 -22.74 -7.17
C CYS A 179 -16.66 -22.48 -7.55
N ARG A 180 -15.75 -23.41 -7.26
CA ARG A 180 -14.31 -23.26 -7.47
C ARG A 180 -13.99 -23.28 -8.98
N PRO A 181 -13.48 -22.18 -9.56
CA PRO A 181 -12.99 -22.22 -10.93
C PRO A 181 -11.63 -22.94 -11.02
N PRO A 182 -11.27 -23.50 -12.19
CA PRO A 182 -9.93 -24.01 -12.43
C PRO A 182 -8.86 -22.95 -12.14
N GLY A 183 -7.74 -23.37 -11.53
CA GLY A 183 -6.64 -22.47 -11.18
C GLY A 183 -6.83 -21.64 -9.91
N ALA A 184 -7.98 -21.74 -9.22
CA ALA A 184 -8.15 -21.11 -7.91
C ALA A 184 -7.19 -21.71 -6.87
N ALA A 185 -6.56 -20.83 -6.08
CA ALA A 185 -5.68 -21.20 -4.98
C ALA A 185 -6.45 -21.94 -3.88
N VAL A 186 -5.77 -22.80 -3.12
CA VAL A 186 -6.33 -23.52 -1.97
C VAL A 186 -5.47 -23.18 -0.75
N PRO A 187 -5.65 -21.99 -0.17
CA PRO A 187 -4.84 -21.59 0.97
C PRO A 187 -5.11 -22.43 2.21
N ALA A 188 -4.15 -22.41 3.13
CA ALA A 188 -4.37 -22.94 4.47
C ALA A 188 -5.50 -22.16 5.19
N ALA A 189 -6.20 -22.83 6.10
CA ALA A 189 -7.28 -22.20 6.87
C ALA A 189 -6.75 -21.05 7.73
N GLU A 190 -5.54 -21.22 8.27
CA GLU A 190 -4.79 -20.26 9.06
C GLU A 190 -4.44 -19.01 8.25
N THR A 191 -4.20 -19.15 6.94
CA THR A 191 -3.97 -18.02 6.03
C THR A 191 -5.24 -17.18 5.88
N ILE A 192 -6.41 -17.82 5.70
CA ILE A 192 -7.69 -17.10 5.67
C ILE A 192 -8.00 -16.46 7.03
N ALA A 193 -7.72 -17.16 8.14
CA ALA A 193 -7.86 -16.60 9.48
C ALA A 193 -6.96 -15.37 9.68
N LEU A 194 -5.72 -15.40 9.18
CA LEU A 194 -4.82 -14.25 9.18
C LEU A 194 -5.38 -13.08 8.37
N MET A 195 -5.90 -13.33 7.15
CA MET A 195 -6.54 -12.27 6.36
C MET A 195 -7.72 -11.63 7.10
N ILE A 196 -8.54 -12.42 7.80
CA ILE A 196 -9.64 -11.92 8.62
C ILE A 196 -9.12 -11.08 9.80
N ALA A 197 -8.10 -11.56 10.51
CA ALA A 197 -7.46 -10.85 11.62
C ALA A 197 -6.90 -9.49 11.17
N LEU A 198 -6.16 -9.48 10.06
CA LEU A 198 -5.62 -8.26 9.45
C LEU A 198 -6.72 -7.30 8.99
N LEU A 199 -7.81 -7.80 8.40
CA LEU A 199 -8.95 -6.97 8.00
C LEU A 199 -9.61 -6.29 9.22
N ARG A 200 -9.73 -7.01 10.34
CA ARG A 200 -10.35 -6.54 11.59
C ARG A 200 -9.43 -5.73 12.50
N GLY A 201 -8.12 -5.81 12.33
CA GLY A 201 -7.15 -5.17 13.23
C GLY A 201 -6.86 -5.95 14.50
N ASP A 202 -7.03 -7.27 14.45
CA ASP A 202 -6.57 -8.17 15.50
C ASP A 202 -5.07 -8.45 15.34
N TRP A 203 -4.25 -7.55 15.90
CA TRP A 203 -2.80 -7.68 15.85
C TRP A 203 -2.28 -8.86 16.67
N ALA A 204 -2.96 -9.24 17.76
CA ALA A 204 -2.53 -10.38 18.56
C ALA A 204 -2.57 -11.68 17.75
N ALA A 205 -3.68 -11.93 17.04
CA ALA A 205 -3.78 -13.07 16.14
C ALA A 205 -2.78 -12.96 14.97
N ALA A 206 -2.65 -11.78 14.36
CA ALA A 206 -1.72 -11.57 13.25
C ALA A 206 -0.26 -11.83 13.63
N ASP A 207 0.19 -11.29 14.77
CA ASP A 207 1.56 -11.44 15.27
C ASP A 207 1.88 -12.87 15.73
N SER A 208 0.85 -13.64 16.14
CA SER A 208 1.00 -15.07 16.47
C SER A 208 1.03 -16.01 15.26
N SER A 209 0.70 -15.52 14.06
CA SER A 209 0.62 -16.35 12.86
C SER A 209 1.98 -16.89 12.42
N GLU A 210 2.03 -18.09 11.85
CA GLU A 210 3.30 -18.67 11.39
C GLU A 210 3.80 -18.02 10.09
N PRO A 211 5.13 -17.91 9.87
CA PRO A 211 5.71 -17.27 8.68
C PRO A 211 5.16 -17.80 7.33
N ARG A 212 4.92 -19.11 7.21
CA ARG A 212 4.34 -19.70 5.99
C ARG A 212 2.97 -19.12 5.62
N HIS A 213 2.12 -18.86 6.61
CA HIS A 213 0.79 -18.28 6.40
C HIS A 213 0.87 -16.79 6.09
N ARG A 214 1.86 -16.08 6.64
CA ARG A 214 2.15 -14.67 6.29
C ARG A 214 2.57 -14.55 4.83
N THR A 215 3.46 -15.42 4.36
CA THR A 215 3.91 -15.44 2.95
C THR A 215 2.76 -15.78 2.00
N GLU A 216 1.96 -16.81 2.31
CA GLU A 216 0.80 -17.17 1.49
C GLU A 216 -0.26 -16.05 1.47
N CYS A 217 -0.55 -15.45 2.63
CA CYS A 217 -1.45 -14.29 2.77
C CYS A 217 -1.00 -13.14 1.88
N SER A 218 0.27 -12.74 1.99
CA SER A 218 0.80 -11.61 1.22
C SER A 218 0.73 -11.86 -0.29
N GLY A 219 1.01 -13.10 -0.73
CA GLY A 219 0.84 -13.51 -2.12
C GLY A 219 -0.60 -13.34 -2.63
N LEU A 220 -1.59 -13.81 -1.86
CA LEU A 220 -3.01 -13.71 -2.21
C LEU A 220 -3.52 -12.26 -2.18
N VAL A 221 -3.18 -11.51 -1.14
CA VAL A 221 -3.57 -10.10 -0.98
C VAL A 221 -2.97 -9.26 -2.12
N ALA A 222 -1.70 -9.45 -2.44
CA ALA A 222 -1.04 -8.74 -3.53
C ALA A 222 -1.63 -9.08 -4.90
N ALA A 223 -1.98 -10.35 -5.14
CA ALA A 223 -2.63 -10.77 -6.39
C ALA A 223 -4.06 -10.22 -6.50
N TYR A 224 -4.82 -10.23 -5.40
CA TYR A 224 -6.17 -9.68 -5.35
C TYR A 224 -6.19 -8.15 -5.53
N LEU A 225 -5.23 -7.45 -4.91
CA LEU A 225 -5.04 -6.00 -5.11
C LEU A 225 -4.71 -5.68 -6.57
N GLN A 226 -3.78 -6.41 -7.19
CA GLN A 226 -3.41 -6.18 -8.58
C GLN A 226 -4.57 -6.44 -9.54
N TRP A 227 -5.41 -7.44 -9.28
CA TRP A 227 -6.59 -7.70 -10.10
C TRP A 227 -7.58 -6.53 -10.13
N HIS A 228 -7.78 -5.85 -9.00
CA HIS A 228 -8.71 -4.72 -8.91
C HIS A 228 -8.11 -3.39 -9.38
N LEU A 229 -6.79 -3.34 -9.58
CA LEU A 229 -6.08 -2.15 -10.04
C LEU A 229 -5.66 -2.32 -11.50
N GLU A 230 -6.35 -1.65 -12.42
CA GLU A 230 -6.13 -1.73 -13.88
C GLU A 230 -4.65 -1.57 -14.31
N HIS A 231 -3.85 -0.81 -13.56
CA HIS A 231 -2.45 -0.50 -13.89
C HIS A 231 -1.43 -1.15 -12.94
N GLY A 232 -1.89 -2.03 -12.02
CA GLY A 232 -1.08 -2.69 -11.00
C GLY A 232 -0.35 -1.74 -10.03
N ILE A 233 0.37 -2.33 -9.06
CA ILE A 233 1.24 -1.62 -8.11
C ILE A 233 2.69 -1.99 -8.41
N ARG A 234 3.48 -1.02 -8.88
CA ARG A 234 4.86 -1.26 -9.32
C ARG A 234 5.80 -1.54 -8.16
N SER A 235 5.56 -0.90 -7.02
CA SER A 235 6.35 -1.05 -5.79
C SER A 235 6.32 -2.46 -5.20
N LEU A 236 5.31 -3.28 -5.52
CA LEU A 236 5.22 -4.68 -5.06
C LEU A 236 6.36 -5.58 -5.55
N ARG A 237 7.16 -5.14 -6.54
CA ARG A 237 8.38 -5.85 -6.98
C ARG A 237 9.58 -5.62 -6.05
N HIS A 238 9.50 -4.60 -5.21
CA HIS A 238 10.54 -4.21 -4.26
C HIS A 238 10.23 -4.69 -2.84
N VAL A 239 8.98 -5.06 -2.56
CA VAL A 239 8.62 -5.73 -1.31
C VAL A 239 9.22 -7.13 -1.35
N GLU A 240 10.05 -7.46 -0.36
CA GLU A 240 10.65 -8.79 -0.25
C GLU A 240 9.57 -9.86 -0.23
N ARG A 241 9.62 -10.76 -1.22
CA ARG A 241 8.84 -11.97 -1.26
C ARG A 241 9.82 -13.10 -0.99
N GLU A 242 9.85 -13.59 0.25
CA GLU A 242 10.53 -14.86 0.49
C GLU A 242 9.74 -15.93 -0.24
N TRP A 243 10.26 -16.36 -1.39
CA TRP A 243 9.73 -17.52 -2.10
C TRP A 243 10.14 -18.78 -1.30
N PRO A 244 9.21 -19.65 -0.87
CA PRO A 244 9.54 -20.86 -0.09
C PRO A 244 10.34 -21.95 -0.83
N GLY A 245 11.08 -21.62 -1.90
CA GLY A 245 11.75 -22.58 -2.77
C GLY A 245 13.09 -22.12 -3.34
N ALA A 246 13.76 -21.15 -2.70
CA ALA A 246 15.12 -20.73 -3.07
C ALA A 246 16.22 -21.43 -2.23
N GLY A 247 15.91 -22.60 -1.68
CA GLY A 247 16.90 -23.56 -1.18
C GLY A 247 16.85 -24.79 -2.09
N ASP A 248 18.00 -25.16 -2.65
CA ASP A 248 18.26 -26.42 -3.38
C ASP A 248 17.86 -26.49 -4.87
N ALA A 249 18.08 -25.40 -5.62
CA ALA A 249 18.31 -25.54 -7.06
C ALA A 249 19.81 -25.79 -7.29
N GLU A 250 20.18 -27.07 -7.38
CA GLU A 250 21.48 -27.51 -7.87
C GLU A 250 21.75 -26.85 -9.25
N PRO A 251 22.90 -26.20 -9.47
CA PRO A 251 23.16 -25.52 -10.73
C PRO A 251 23.12 -26.54 -11.87
N ALA A 252 22.32 -26.24 -12.90
CA ALA A 252 22.24 -27.06 -14.10
C ALA A 252 23.65 -27.28 -14.68
N PRO A 253 24.01 -28.52 -15.08
CA PRO A 253 25.34 -28.81 -15.59
C PRO A 253 25.60 -28.03 -16.89
N ASP A 254 26.81 -27.50 -17.00
CA ASP A 254 27.30 -26.70 -18.11
C ASP A 254 27.21 -27.48 -19.44
N PRO A 255 26.47 -26.98 -20.45
CA PRO A 255 26.32 -27.64 -21.74
C PRO A 255 27.61 -27.67 -22.59
N HIS A 256 28.74 -27.13 -22.10
CA HIS A 256 30.01 -27.12 -22.83
C HIS A 256 31.02 -28.17 -22.41
N VAL A 257 30.69 -29.10 -21.51
CA VAL A 257 31.60 -30.20 -21.12
C VAL A 257 31.37 -31.44 -21.98
N PHE A 258 31.46 -31.33 -23.32
CA PHE A 258 31.80 -32.45 -24.22
C PHE A 258 32.31 -31.90 -25.56
N ARG A 259 33.58 -31.49 -25.57
CA ARG A 259 34.44 -31.51 -26.76
C ARG A 259 35.81 -32.03 -26.38
N THR A 260 35.98 -33.35 -26.47
CA THR A 260 37.17 -34.05 -26.96
C THR A 260 36.80 -35.50 -27.23
#